data_AF-A0A497CZ38-F1
#
_entry.id   AF-A0A497CZ38-F1
#
_cell.length_a   1.000
_cell.length_b   1.000
_cell.length_c   1.000
_cell.angle_alpha   90.00
_cell.angle_beta   90.00
_cell.angle_gamma   90.00
#
_symmetry.space_group_name_H-M   'P 1'
#
loop_
_entity.id
_entity.type
_entity.pdbx_description
1 polymer ?
#
loop_
_entity_poly.entity_id
_entity_poly.type
_entity_poly.pdbx_seq_one_letter_code
_entity_poly.pdbx_strand_id
1 'polypeptide(L)'
;MTNKNTKGYNKFFDLKMGFLSGLAMGMIVFFINWDHGIGIGLIAASKQALYTFLAGGVMMRMTENFASRISNTFIAICLAVFIPTIIAVTLTYILHSLKGTPEPLNSTIPTMILAPFGFLWWALIKRKQLGKTS
;
A
#
# COMPACT_ATOMS: atom_id res chain seq x y z
N MET A 1 -28.64 11.60 -9.89
CA MET A 1 -28.20 10.98 -8.62
C MET A 1 -26.68 11.08 -8.53
N THR A 2 -26.18 11.97 -7.67
CA THR A 2 -24.75 12.11 -7.41
C THR A 2 -24.28 10.91 -6.60
N ASN A 3 -23.69 9.95 -7.30
CA ASN A 3 -23.05 8.78 -6.73
C ASN A 3 -21.93 9.27 -5.80
N LYS A 4 -22.24 9.41 -4.50
CA LYS A 4 -21.32 9.93 -3.48
C LYS A 4 -20.36 8.82 -3.11
N ASN A 5 -19.57 8.42 -4.09
CA ASN A 5 -18.39 7.60 -3.91
C ASN A 5 -17.54 8.36 -2.89
N THR A 6 -17.46 7.85 -1.66
CA THR A 6 -16.76 8.46 -0.53
C THR A 6 -15.25 8.37 -0.78
N LYS A 7 -14.79 9.05 -1.83
CA LYS A 7 -13.39 9.33 -2.04
C LYS A 7 -12.97 10.09 -0.78
N GLY A 8 -12.00 9.55 -0.04
CA GLY A 8 -11.23 10.41 0.85
C GLY A 8 -10.82 11.61 0.00
N TYR A 9 -10.97 12.83 0.51
CA TYR A 9 -11.05 14.10 -0.24
C TYR A 9 -10.00 14.33 -1.36
N ASN A 10 -8.93 13.53 -1.44
CA ASN A 10 -7.88 13.56 -2.45
C ASN A 10 -7.97 12.40 -3.47
N LYS A 11 -7.94 12.73 -4.77
CA LYS A 11 -8.04 11.77 -5.89
C LYS A 11 -6.80 10.87 -6.11
N PHE A 12 -5.65 11.25 -5.56
CA PHE A 12 -4.37 10.59 -5.78
C PHE A 12 -3.79 9.93 -4.51
N PHE A 13 -4.31 10.31 -3.34
CA PHE A 13 -3.79 9.82 -2.07
C PHE A 13 -4.92 9.42 -1.11
N ASP A 14 -4.76 8.29 -0.44
CA ASP A 14 -5.60 7.90 0.67
C ASP A 14 -4.87 8.12 2.00
N LEU A 15 -5.19 9.23 2.66
CA LEU A 15 -4.52 9.64 3.90
C LEU A 15 -4.65 8.60 5.02
N LYS A 16 -5.85 8.03 5.17
CA LYS A 16 -6.13 7.05 6.22
C LYS A 16 -5.34 5.77 5.98
N MET A 17 -5.33 5.28 4.75
CA MET A 17 -4.65 4.04 4.41
C MET A 17 -3.13 4.22 4.32
N GLY A 18 -2.66 5.39 3.88
CA GLY A 18 -1.26 5.79 4.02
C GLY A 18 -0.83 5.76 5.48
N PHE A 19 -1.57 6.42 6.38
CA PHE A 19 -1.25 6.43 7.80
C PHE A 19 -1.24 5.02 8.41
N LEU A 20 -2.26 4.22 8.13
CA LEU A 20 -2.36 2.85 8.64
C LEU A 20 -1.19 1.98 8.17
N SER A 21 -0.83 2.04 6.89
CA SER A 21 0.28 1.27 6.33
C SER A 21 1.63 1.74 6.85
N GLY A 22 1.84 3.07 6.93
CA GLY A 22 3.04 3.67 7.51
C GLY A 22 3.25 3.27 8.97
N LEU A 23 2.19 3.35 9.79
CA LEU A 23 2.26 2.96 11.20
C LEU A 23 2.55 1.47 11.36
N ALA A 24 1.83 0.60 10.62
CA ALA A 24 2.02 -0.84 10.71
C ALA A 24 3.46 -1.24 10.35
N MET A 25 4.00 -0.74 9.24
CA MET A 25 5.37 -1.07 8.85
C MET A 25 6.43 -0.40 9.72
N GLY A 26 6.19 0.83 10.18
CA GLY A 26 7.06 1.49 11.15
C GLY A 26 7.22 0.67 12.42
N MET A 27 6.12 0.16 12.99
CA MET A 27 6.14 -0.71 14.17
C MET A 27 6.89 -2.02 13.91
N ILE A 28 6.65 -2.68 12.78
CA ILE A 28 7.35 -3.91 12.42
C ILE A 28 8.87 -3.66 12.35
N VAL A 29 9.29 -2.62 11.64
CA VAL A 29 10.72 -2.29 11.50
C VAL A 29 11.35 -1.87 12.82
N PHE A 30 10.61 -1.19 13.68
CA PHE A 30 11.07 -0.86 15.03
C PHE A 30 11.42 -2.12 15.83
N PHE A 31 10.50 -3.10 15.89
CA PHE A 31 10.73 -4.34 16.64
C PHE A 31 11.84 -5.21 16.02
N ILE A 32 11.97 -5.25 14.70
CA ILE A 32 13.08 -5.94 14.02
C ILE A 32 14.43 -5.35 14.42
N ASN A 33 14.50 -4.04 14.68
CA ASN A 33 15.74 -3.34 15.00
C ASN A 33 15.90 -3.08 16.51
N TRP A 34 15.05 -3.64 17.36
CA TRP A 34 15.05 -3.38 18.80
C TRP A 34 16.39 -3.74 19.46
N ASP A 35 16.99 -4.87 19.07
CA ASP A 35 18.25 -5.37 19.62
C ASP A 35 19.47 -4.48 19.30
N HIS A 36 19.35 -3.58 18.32
CA HIS A 36 20.39 -2.60 17.97
C HIS A 36 20.26 -1.29 18.76
N GLY A 37 19.28 -1.21 19.68
CA GLY A 37 19.03 -0.06 20.54
C GLY A 37 17.93 0.87 20.02
N ILE A 38 17.23 1.48 20.98
CA ILE A 38 16.00 2.27 20.73
C ILE A 38 16.22 3.39 19.70
N GLY A 39 17.35 4.11 19.77
CA GLY A 39 17.63 5.22 18.84
C GLY A 39 17.78 4.76 17.38
N ILE A 40 18.50 3.66 17.15
CA ILE A 40 18.67 3.07 15.81
C ILE A 40 17.33 2.52 15.31
N GLY A 41 16.60 1.81 16.18
CA GLY A 41 15.26 1.30 15.89
C GLY A 41 14.30 2.41 15.47
N LEU A 42 14.25 3.53 16.19
CA LEU A 42 13.37 4.67 15.87
C LEU A 42 13.73 5.34 14.54
N ILE A 43 15.02 5.49 14.22
CA ILE A 43 15.46 6.06 12.94
C ILE A 43 15.06 5.14 11.78
N ALA A 44 15.27 3.82 11.92
CA ALA A 44 14.85 2.84 10.92
C ALA A 44 13.34 2.83 10.74
N ALA A 45 12.59 2.77 11.85
CA ALA A 45 11.13 2.80 11.87
C ALA A 45 10.56 4.07 11.22
N SER A 46 11.14 5.24 11.51
CA SER A 46 10.67 6.51 10.94
C SER A 46 10.89 6.56 9.43
N LYS A 47 12.05 6.09 8.95
CA LYS A 47 12.34 5.99 7.51
C LYS A 47 11.38 5.03 6.82
N GLN A 48 11.09 3.89 7.44
CA GLN A 48 10.14 2.94 6.89
C GLN A 48 8.72 3.52 6.88
N ALA A 49 8.26 4.05 8.01
CA ALA A 49 6.92 4.59 8.16
C ALA A 49 6.63 5.70 7.14
N LEU A 50 7.58 6.62 6.92
CA LEU A 50 7.42 7.68 5.94
C LEU A 50 7.32 7.14 4.51
N TYR A 51 8.19 6.20 4.14
CA TYR A 51 8.14 5.57 2.83
C TYR A 51 6.82 4.81 2.61
N THR A 52 6.45 3.95 3.57
CA THR A 52 5.23 3.14 3.48
C THR A 52 3.97 4.02 3.55
N PHE A 53 4.00 5.13 4.28
CA PHE A 53 2.91 6.11 4.28
C PHE A 53 2.64 6.66 2.88
N LEU A 54 3.69 7.14 2.22
CA LEU A 54 3.58 7.73 0.89
C LEU A 54 3.19 6.66 -0.16
N ALA A 55 3.91 5.54 -0.19
CA ALA A 55 3.65 4.47 -1.14
C ALA A 55 2.24 3.88 -0.91
N GLY A 56 1.90 3.54 0.33
CA GLY A 56 0.63 2.94 0.71
C GLY A 56 -0.56 3.85 0.40
N GLY A 57 -0.46 5.15 0.69
CA GLY A 57 -1.55 6.09 0.39
C GLY A 57 -1.81 6.25 -1.12
N VAL A 58 -0.75 6.30 -1.94
CA VAL A 58 -0.90 6.37 -3.41
C VAL A 58 -1.44 5.06 -3.97
N MET A 59 -0.84 3.93 -3.60
CA MET A 59 -1.25 2.61 -4.12
C MET A 59 -2.70 2.31 -3.74
N MET A 60 -3.11 2.61 -2.50
CA MET A 60 -4.47 2.31 -2.05
C MET A 60 -5.53 3.16 -2.76
N ARG A 61 -5.22 4.44 -3.03
CA ARG A 61 -6.12 5.28 -3.84
C ARG A 61 -6.17 4.80 -5.30
N MET A 62 -5.05 4.32 -5.84
CA MET A 62 -5.00 3.74 -7.18
C MET A 62 -5.87 2.47 -7.27
N THR A 63 -5.73 1.55 -6.30
CA THR A 63 -6.60 0.37 -6.15
C THR A 63 -8.07 0.77 -6.11
N GLU A 64 -8.44 1.77 -5.29
CA GLU A 64 -9.82 2.27 -5.23
C GLU A 64 -10.31 2.84 -6.56
N ASN A 65 -9.47 3.62 -7.26
CA ASN A 65 -9.84 4.20 -8.55
C ASN A 65 -10.12 3.11 -9.60
N PHE A 66 -9.28 2.10 -9.72
CA PHE A 66 -9.53 0.95 -10.60
C PHE A 66 -10.78 0.18 -10.17
N ALA A 67 -10.88 -0.13 -8.88
CA ALA A 67 -12.01 -0.87 -8.33
C ALA A 67 -13.35 -0.13 -8.51
N SER A 68 -13.37 1.20 -8.56
CA SER A 68 -14.64 1.97 -8.59
C SER A 68 -15.07 2.53 -9.94
N ARG A 69 -14.16 2.70 -10.90
CA ARG A 69 -14.47 3.41 -12.16
C ARG A 69 -14.70 2.48 -13.36
N ILE A 70 -14.27 1.23 -13.28
CA ILE A 70 -14.43 0.26 -14.35
C ILE A 70 -15.78 -0.45 -14.18
N SER A 71 -16.55 -0.69 -15.23
CA SER A 71 -17.85 -1.37 -15.09
C SER A 71 -17.67 -2.86 -14.79
N ASN A 72 -16.89 -3.55 -15.61
CA ASN A 72 -16.63 -4.99 -15.48
C ASN A 72 -15.85 -5.31 -14.18
N THR A 73 -16.48 -6.07 -13.28
CA THR A 73 -15.91 -6.40 -11.96
C THR A 73 -14.61 -7.18 -12.04
N PHE A 74 -14.51 -8.16 -12.94
CA PHE A 74 -13.31 -8.97 -13.07
C PHE A 74 -12.12 -8.12 -13.52
N ILE A 75 -12.28 -7.35 -14.61
CA ILE A 75 -11.24 -6.46 -15.14
C ILE A 75 -10.82 -5.43 -14.08
N ALA A 76 -11.79 -4.86 -13.36
CA ALA A 76 -11.50 -3.89 -12.31
C ALA A 76 -10.65 -4.46 -11.18
N ILE A 77 -10.97 -5.66 -10.71
CA ILE A 77 -10.20 -6.32 -9.65
C ILE A 77 -8.80 -6.66 -10.16
N CYS A 78 -8.67 -7.23 -11.36
CA CYS A 78 -7.37 -7.55 -11.94
C CYS A 78 -6.48 -6.30 -12.01
N LEU A 79 -6.99 -5.18 -12.55
CA LEU A 79 -6.22 -3.94 -12.64
C LEU A 79 -5.93 -3.32 -11.27
N ALA A 80 -6.89 -3.36 -10.34
CA ALA A 80 -6.74 -2.82 -8.98
C ALA A 80 -5.70 -3.58 -8.15
N VAL A 81 -5.42 -4.84 -8.48
CA VAL A 81 -4.41 -5.68 -7.81
C VAL A 81 -3.08 -5.64 -8.54
N PHE A 82 -3.05 -5.98 -9.83
CA PHE A 82 -1.79 -6.16 -10.54
C PHE A 82 -1.01 -4.86 -10.72
N ILE A 83 -1.66 -3.78 -11.15
CA ILE A 83 -0.95 -2.51 -11.41
C ILE A 83 -0.32 -1.96 -10.12
N PRO A 84 -1.05 -1.78 -9.01
CA PRO A 84 -0.45 -1.29 -7.77
C PRO A 84 0.58 -2.26 -7.19
N THR A 85 0.42 -3.58 -7.36
CA THR A 85 1.42 -4.57 -6.91
C THR A 85 2.73 -4.41 -7.65
N ILE A 86 2.70 -4.36 -8.99
CA ILE A 86 3.92 -4.20 -9.79
C ILE A 86 4.65 -2.92 -9.40
N ILE A 87 3.92 -1.81 -9.22
CA ILE A 87 4.52 -0.54 -8.81
C ILE A 87 5.09 -0.65 -7.39
N ALA A 88 4.35 -1.19 -6.42
CA ALA A 88 4.81 -1.32 -5.03
C ALA A 88 6.07 -2.20 -4.91
N VAL A 89 6.09 -3.34 -5.61
CA VAL A 89 7.24 -4.25 -5.66
C VAL A 89 8.44 -3.57 -6.31
N THR A 90 8.24 -2.90 -7.45
CA THR A 90 9.30 -2.17 -8.16
C THR A 90 9.90 -1.06 -7.29
N LEU A 91 9.05 -0.25 -6.65
CA LEU A 91 9.50 0.82 -5.75
C LEU A 91 10.24 0.26 -4.53
N THR A 92 9.77 -0.86 -3.98
CA THR A 92 10.45 -1.53 -2.84
C THR A 92 11.81 -2.04 -3.27
N TYR A 93 11.88 -2.73 -4.41
CA TYR A 93 13.13 -3.24 -4.97
C TYR A 93 14.14 -2.13 -5.25
N ILE A 94 13.70 -1.02 -5.87
CA ILE A 94 14.56 0.15 -6.11
C ILE A 94 15.06 0.73 -4.79
N LEU A 95 14.19 0.87 -3.78
CA LEU A 95 14.57 1.39 -2.47
C LEU A 95 15.69 0.56 -1.83
N HIS A 96 15.56 -0.77 -1.88
CA HIS A 96 16.55 -1.69 -1.34
C HIS A 96 17.84 -1.75 -2.18
N SER A 97 17.72 -1.62 -3.50
CA SER A 97 18.87 -1.58 -4.41
C SER A 97 19.72 -0.32 -4.24
N LEU A 98 19.08 0.86 -4.13
CA LEU A 98 19.77 2.14 -3.97
C LEU A 98 20.38 2.33 -2.57
N LYS A 99 19.77 1.74 -1.54
CA LYS A 99 20.26 1.82 -0.16
C LYS A 99 21.33 0.76 0.17
N GLY A 100 21.75 -0.04 -0.81
CA GLY A 100 22.86 -0.98 -0.67
C GLY A 100 22.58 -2.14 0.29
N THR A 101 21.32 -2.56 0.47
CA THR A 101 21.06 -3.76 1.26
C THR A 101 21.64 -4.98 0.54
N PRO A 102 22.36 -5.87 1.25
CA PRO A 102 23.08 -6.99 0.63
C PRO A 102 22.19 -7.92 -0.19
N GLU A 103 20.88 -7.97 0.09
CA GLU A 103 19.92 -8.83 -0.63
C GLU A 103 18.59 -8.10 -0.96
N PRO A 104 18.55 -7.29 -2.04
CA PRO A 104 17.37 -6.52 -2.42
C PRO A 104 16.14 -7.37 -2.75
N LEU A 105 16.35 -8.57 -3.32
CA LEU A 105 15.26 -9.50 -3.63
C LEU A 105 14.59 -10.03 -2.36
N ASN A 106 15.36 -10.50 -1.38
CA ASN A 106 14.83 -11.06 -0.13
C ASN A 106 14.03 -10.02 0.66
N SER A 107 14.50 -8.77 0.64
CA SER A 107 13.81 -7.64 1.29
C SER A 107 12.54 -7.21 0.54
N THR A 108 12.33 -7.65 -0.70
CA THR A 108 11.15 -7.36 -1.52
C THR A 108 10.06 -8.46 -1.40
N ILE A 109 10.43 -9.67 -0.94
CA ILE A 109 9.50 -10.80 -0.74
C ILE A 109 8.28 -10.42 0.11
N PRO A 110 8.42 -9.73 1.26
CA PRO A 110 7.26 -9.33 2.06
C PRO A 110 6.28 -8.46 1.26
N THR A 111 6.77 -7.52 0.46
CA THR A 111 5.93 -6.68 -0.40
C THR A 111 5.27 -7.50 -1.51
N MET A 112 6.00 -8.42 -2.16
CA MET A 112 5.45 -9.29 -3.20
C MET A 112 4.27 -10.14 -2.71
N ILE A 113 4.30 -10.56 -1.45
CA ILE A 113 3.22 -11.35 -0.84
C ILE A 113 2.11 -10.42 -0.34
N LEU A 114 2.43 -9.44 0.50
CA LEU A 114 1.42 -8.67 1.22
C LEU A 114 0.67 -7.67 0.32
N ALA A 115 1.34 -7.08 -0.67
CA ALA A 115 0.73 -6.10 -1.55
C ALA A 115 -0.48 -6.65 -2.35
N PRO A 116 -0.39 -7.78 -3.08
CA PRO A 116 -1.52 -8.28 -3.84
C PRO A 116 -2.70 -8.67 -2.94
N PHE A 117 -2.46 -9.28 -1.77
CA PHE A 117 -3.54 -9.59 -0.83
C PHE A 117 -4.19 -8.33 -0.26
N GLY A 118 -3.40 -7.34 0.13
CA GLY A 118 -3.91 -6.06 0.64
C GLY A 118 -4.74 -5.29 -0.40
N PHE A 119 -4.27 -5.24 -1.65
CA PHE A 119 -5.00 -4.58 -2.73
C PHE A 119 -6.26 -5.35 -3.14
N LEU A 120 -6.21 -6.68 -3.15
CA LEU A 120 -7.39 -7.50 -3.42
C LEU A 120 -8.47 -7.26 -2.36
N TRP A 121 -8.08 -7.33 -1.09
CA TRP A 121 -8.98 -7.08 0.04
C TRP A 121 -9.66 -5.71 -0.08
N TRP A 122 -8.89 -4.66 -0.34
CA TRP A 122 -9.44 -3.31 -0.48
C TRP A 122 -10.34 -3.16 -1.70
N ALA A 123 -9.95 -3.73 -2.85
CA ALA A 123 -10.76 -3.69 -4.07
C ALA A 123 -12.14 -4.36 -3.86
N LEU A 124 -12.18 -5.50 -3.16
CA LEU A 124 -13.41 -6.21 -2.83
C LEU A 124 -14.32 -5.39 -1.88
N ILE A 125 -13.74 -4.78 -0.85
CA ILE A 125 -14.49 -3.89 0.06
C ILE A 125 -15.13 -2.74 -0.73
N LYS A 126 -14.36 -2.08 -1.60
CA LYS A 126 -14.83 -0.92 -2.37
C LYS A 126 -15.92 -1.29 -3.37
N ARG A 127 -15.79 -2.42 -4.05
CA ARG A 127 -16.83 -2.97 -4.92
C ARG A 127 -18.12 -3.25 -4.15
N LYS A 128 -18.02 -3.88 -2.98
CA LYS A 128 -19.19 -4.17 -2.12
C LYS A 128 -19.87 -2.88 -1.63
N GLN A 129 -19.11 -1.83 -1.34
CA GLN A 129 -19.66 -0.52 -0.96
C GLN A 129 -20.46 0.11 -2.11
N LEU A 130 -19.97 0.02 -3.35
CA LEU A 130 -20.67 0.56 -4.52
C LEU A 130 -21.97 -0.19 -4.84
N GLY A 131 -21.96 -1.52 -4.73
CA GLY A 131 -23.14 -2.35 -4.95
C GLY A 131 -24.25 -2.17 -3.91
N LYS A 132 -23.93 -1.67 -2.72
CA LYS A 132 -24.93 -1.32 -1.68
C LYS A 132 -25.57 0.05 -1.91
N THR A 133 -24.98 0.88 -2.76
CA THR A 133 -25.46 2.24 -3.10
C THR A 133 -26.13 2.30 -4.49
N SER A 134 -26.31 1.14 -5.14
CA SER A 134 -26.99 0.97 -6.43
C SER A 134 -28.40 0.44 -6.18
#